data_AF-A3VCI9-F1
#
_entry.id   AF-A3VCI9-F1
#
_cell.length_a   1.000
_cell.length_b   1.000
_cell.length_c   1.000
_cell.angle_alpha   90.00
_cell.angle_beta   90.00
_cell.angle_gamma   90.00
#
_symmetry.space_group_name_H-M   'P 1'
#
loop_
_entity.id
_entity.type
_entity.pdbx_description
1 polymer ?
#
loop_
_entity_poly.entity_id
_entity_poly.type
_entity_poly.pdbx_seq_one_letter_code
_entity_poly.pdbx_strand_id
1 'polypeptide(L)'
;MAGERGPRVSVSAIGEKKHPRRAVARCSDHDAPTAEETPLPPSVADTPPEDKSPAEWAYQRIILYIQNFEEQLDNEHEVAMGFTGSDAGVLRIEGIGYFDPDIVTFYGTDSTGTKTQLVQHVSQLNVILRAMPREKGEDEPYRIGFRLAADLERDAGATPGEE
;
A
#
# COMPACT_ATOMS: atom_id res chain seq x y z
N MET A 1 48.05 39.65 18.17
CA MET A 1 47.06 39.01 19.06
C MET A 1 45.98 38.43 18.18
N ALA A 2 45.91 37.11 18.14
CA ALA A 2 45.05 36.30 17.29
C ALA A 2 43.65 36.10 17.88
N GLY A 3 42.67 35.88 16.98
CA GLY A 3 41.49 35.02 17.17
C GLY A 3 40.33 35.59 18.00
N GLU A 4 39.04 35.34 17.73
CA GLU A 4 38.38 34.45 16.77
C GLU A 4 36.99 35.04 16.44
N ARG A 5 36.57 34.91 15.17
CA ARG A 5 35.16 35.04 14.79
C ARG A 5 34.49 33.71 15.15
N GLY A 6 33.52 33.74 16.06
CA GLY A 6 32.73 32.55 16.40
C GLY A 6 32.04 31.97 15.16
N PRO A 7 31.97 30.64 15.01
CA PRO A 7 31.39 30.04 13.81
C PRO A 7 29.87 30.17 13.79
N ARG A 8 29.39 30.41 12.57
CA ARG A 8 28.01 30.29 12.09
C ARG A 8 27.42 28.90 12.36
N VAL A 9 26.13 28.91 12.67
CA VAL A 9 25.07 27.99 12.17
C VAL A 9 25.33 26.49 12.35
N SER A 10 24.56 25.88 13.25
CA SER A 10 24.11 24.50 13.07
C SER A 10 22.67 24.54 12.57
N VAL A 11 22.52 24.26 11.27
CA VAL A 11 21.27 23.96 10.59
C VAL A 11 20.58 22.82 11.34
N SER A 12 19.27 22.94 11.50
CA SER A 12 18.34 21.94 12.02
C SER A 12 18.73 20.53 11.60
N ALA A 13 18.77 19.61 12.56
CA ALA A 13 18.83 18.18 12.29
C ALA A 13 17.57 17.79 11.51
N ILE A 14 17.65 17.80 10.19
CA ILE A 14 16.82 16.96 9.35
C ILE A 14 17.20 15.52 9.73
N GLY A 15 16.40 14.89 10.60
CA GLY A 15 16.57 13.48 10.91
C GLY A 15 16.62 12.70 9.61
N GLU A 16 17.66 11.88 9.41
CA GLU A 16 17.75 11.00 8.25
C GLU A 16 16.48 10.13 8.22
N LYS A 17 15.68 10.28 7.15
CA LYS A 17 14.49 9.44 6.92
C LYS A 17 14.93 7.99 6.84
N LYS A 18 14.77 7.26 7.94
CA LYS A 18 15.17 5.86 8.02
C LYS A 18 14.14 5.02 7.26
N HIS A 19 14.52 4.57 6.08
CA HIS A 19 13.66 3.71 5.28
C HIS A 19 13.45 2.37 6.00
N PRO A 20 12.24 1.78 5.91
CA PRO A 20 11.98 0.47 6.49
C PRO A 20 12.90 -0.56 5.87
N ARG A 21 13.38 -1.50 6.70
CA ARG A 21 14.10 -2.67 6.18
C ARG A 21 13.14 -3.54 5.39
N ARG A 22 13.54 -3.90 4.17
CA ARG A 22 12.82 -4.73 3.21
C ARG A 22 13.81 -5.74 2.64
N ALA A 23 13.38 -6.95 2.36
CA ALA A 23 14.23 -7.99 1.81
C ALA A 23 13.39 -9.01 1.04
N VAL A 24 13.95 -9.55 -0.03
CA VAL A 24 13.38 -10.65 -0.80
C VAL A 24 14.48 -11.67 -1.04
N ALA A 25 14.15 -12.95 -0.91
CA ALA A 25 15.00 -14.05 -1.33
C ALA A 25 14.26 -14.81 -2.44
N ARG A 26 14.92 -15.04 -3.58
CA ARG A 26 14.37 -15.80 -4.71
C ARG A 26 15.31 -16.93 -5.13
N CYS A 27 14.74 -17.97 -5.72
CA CYS A 27 15.49 -19.05 -6.36
C CYS A 27 15.80 -18.77 -7.83
N SER A 28 15.21 -17.74 -8.43
CA SER A 28 15.37 -17.39 -9.85
C SER A 28 15.55 -15.88 -9.99
N ASP A 29 16.54 -15.49 -10.80
CA ASP A 29 16.95 -14.10 -10.99
C ASP A 29 16.16 -13.36 -12.10
N HIS A 30 15.20 -14.05 -12.74
CA HIS A 30 14.46 -13.55 -13.90
C HIS A 30 13.03 -13.09 -13.60
N ASP A 31 12.62 -13.11 -12.34
CA ASP A 31 11.27 -12.67 -11.95
C ASP A 31 11.17 -11.15 -11.95
N ALA A 32 9.97 -10.63 -12.21
CA ALA A 32 9.68 -9.21 -12.08
C ALA A 32 9.95 -8.73 -10.64
N PRO A 33 10.33 -7.46 -10.44
CA PRO A 33 10.50 -6.90 -9.11
C PRO A 33 9.22 -7.03 -8.27
N THR A 34 9.35 -7.42 -7.00
CA THR A 34 8.19 -7.44 -6.09
C THR A 34 8.03 -6.12 -5.37
N ALA A 35 6.89 -5.96 -4.70
CA ALA A 35 6.55 -4.79 -3.90
C ALA A 35 7.58 -4.45 -2.81
N GLU A 36 8.52 -5.33 -2.42
CA GLU A 36 9.61 -5.04 -1.49
C GLU A 36 10.89 -4.53 -2.17
N GLU A 37 11.05 -4.75 -3.47
CA GLU A 37 12.21 -4.37 -4.26
C GLU A 37 12.00 -3.07 -5.05
N THR A 38 10.73 -2.70 -5.28
CA THR A 38 10.40 -1.42 -5.89
C THR A 38 10.68 -0.26 -4.92
N PRO A 39 11.12 0.92 -5.39
CA PRO A 39 11.23 2.10 -4.53
C PRO A 39 9.87 2.41 -3.88
N LEU A 40 9.90 2.82 -2.60
CA LEU A 40 8.68 3.31 -1.95
C LEU A 40 8.29 4.64 -2.60
N PRO A 41 7.00 4.85 -2.91
CA PRO A 41 6.56 6.13 -3.42
C PRO A 41 6.65 7.20 -2.31
N PRO A 42 6.80 8.49 -2.65
CA PRO A 42 7.00 9.57 -1.67
C PRO A 42 5.98 9.59 -0.54
N SER A 43 4.69 9.38 -0.85
CA SER A 43 3.61 9.31 0.16
C SER A 43 3.86 8.31 1.27
N VAL A 44 4.59 7.24 0.97
CA VAL A 44 4.93 6.18 1.91
C VAL A 44 6.30 6.42 2.54
N ALA A 45 7.25 6.97 1.78
CA ALA A 45 8.63 7.19 2.25
C ALA A 45 8.81 8.44 3.13
N ASP A 46 7.90 9.41 3.03
CA ASP A 46 8.06 10.72 3.68
C ASP A 46 7.86 10.68 5.19
N THR A 47 6.99 9.81 5.68
CA THR A 47 6.74 9.59 7.10
C THR A 47 7.48 8.32 7.57
N PRO A 48 8.33 8.41 8.61
CA PRO A 48 8.98 7.24 9.19
C PRO A 48 7.96 6.19 9.66
N PRO A 49 8.23 4.88 9.52
CA PRO A 49 7.30 3.83 9.96
C PRO A 49 6.93 3.90 11.45
N GLU A 50 7.82 4.40 12.30
CA GLU A 50 7.59 4.61 13.74
C GLU A 50 6.56 5.69 14.06
N ASP A 51 6.31 6.61 13.13
CA ASP A 51 5.33 7.70 13.28
C ASP A 51 3.97 7.34 12.68
N LYS A 52 3.83 6.13 12.12
CA LYS A 52 2.58 5.63 11.52
C LYS A 52 1.84 4.72 12.49
N SER A 53 0.51 4.76 12.43
CA SER A 53 -0.26 3.74 13.11
C SER A 53 -0.02 2.36 12.47
N PRO A 54 -0.19 1.26 13.22
CA PRO A 54 -0.18 -0.08 12.64
C PRO A 54 -1.13 -0.23 11.44
N ALA A 55 -2.34 0.35 11.53
CA ALA A 55 -3.34 0.28 10.47
C ALA A 55 -2.93 1.07 9.22
N GLU A 56 -2.47 2.32 9.37
CA GLU A 56 -1.95 3.15 8.29
C GLU A 56 -0.81 2.42 7.57
N TRP A 57 0.12 1.87 8.35
CA TRP A 57 1.28 1.21 7.79
C TRP A 57 0.94 -0.08 7.05
N ALA A 58 -0.07 -0.83 7.51
CA ALA A 58 -0.58 -1.99 6.78
C ALA A 58 -1.31 -1.56 5.50
N TYR A 59 -2.18 -0.56 5.58
CA TYR A 59 -2.95 -0.02 4.46
C TYR A 59 -2.05 0.41 3.28
N GLN A 60 -1.04 1.24 3.56
CA GLN A 60 -0.09 1.71 2.54
C GLN A 60 0.59 0.53 1.83
N ARG A 61 1.09 -0.44 2.60
CA ARG A 61 1.81 -1.59 2.03
C ARG A 61 0.90 -2.50 1.23
N ILE A 62 -0.34 -2.74 1.68
CA ILE A 62 -1.29 -3.57 0.93
C ILE A 62 -1.59 -2.96 -0.44
N ILE A 63 -1.73 -1.62 -0.53
CA ILE A 63 -1.87 -0.93 -1.82
C ILE A 63 -0.68 -1.21 -2.74
N LEU A 64 0.55 -1.12 -2.22
CA LEU A 64 1.77 -1.41 -3.01
C LEU A 64 1.81 -2.88 -3.47
N TYR A 65 1.39 -3.83 -2.64
CA TYR A 65 1.28 -5.23 -3.03
C TYR A 65 0.23 -5.45 -4.12
N ILE A 66 -0.93 -4.80 -4.03
CA ILE A 66 -1.99 -4.92 -5.05
C ILE A 66 -1.53 -4.33 -6.38
N GLN A 67 -0.93 -3.14 -6.36
CA GLN A 67 -0.39 -2.51 -7.56
C GLN A 67 0.66 -3.41 -8.22
N ASN A 68 1.65 -3.89 -7.45
CA ASN A 68 2.70 -4.76 -7.99
C ASN A 68 2.18 -6.10 -8.48
N PHE A 69 1.13 -6.65 -7.86
CA PHE A 69 0.47 -7.86 -8.33
C PHE A 69 -0.21 -7.61 -9.69
N GLU A 70 -0.94 -6.50 -9.82
CA GLU A 70 -1.62 -6.12 -11.07
C GLU A 70 -0.66 -5.78 -12.22
N GLU A 71 0.52 -5.22 -11.93
CA GLU A 71 1.58 -4.99 -12.93
C GLU A 71 2.01 -6.28 -13.65
N GLN A 72 1.82 -7.42 -13.01
CA GLN A 72 2.22 -8.74 -13.52
C GLN A 72 1.05 -9.51 -14.16
N LEU A 73 -0.17 -8.95 -14.16
CA LEU A 73 -1.35 -9.59 -14.74
C LEU A 73 -1.48 -9.29 -16.23
N ASP A 74 -1.94 -10.30 -16.97
CA ASP A 74 -2.46 -10.11 -18.33
C ASP A 74 -3.79 -9.34 -18.31
N ASN A 75 -4.26 -8.93 -19.49
CA ASN A 75 -5.50 -8.17 -19.59
C ASN A 75 -6.75 -9.02 -19.34
N GLU A 76 -6.69 -10.35 -19.31
CA GLU A 76 -7.87 -11.21 -19.10
C GLU A 76 -8.23 -11.36 -17.62
N HIS A 77 -7.31 -10.99 -16.72
CA HIS A 77 -7.46 -11.15 -15.28
C HIS A 77 -7.42 -9.83 -14.52
N GLU A 78 -8.16 -9.80 -13.41
CA GLU A 78 -8.24 -8.73 -12.43
C GLU A 78 -7.86 -9.26 -11.05
N VAL A 79 -7.48 -8.36 -10.15
CA VAL A 79 -7.14 -8.73 -8.77
C VAL A 79 -8.42 -8.94 -7.94
N ALA A 80 -8.40 -10.00 -7.16
CA ALA A 80 -9.37 -10.22 -6.08
C ALA A 80 -8.63 -10.60 -4.79
N MET A 81 -9.22 -10.27 -3.65
CA MET A 81 -8.67 -10.58 -2.34
C MET A 81 -9.37 -11.77 -1.71
N GLY A 82 -8.61 -12.80 -1.38
CA GLY A 82 -9.06 -13.87 -0.49
C GLY A 82 -8.63 -13.59 0.94
N PHE A 83 -9.51 -13.87 1.90
CA PHE A 83 -9.22 -13.76 3.32
C PHE A 83 -9.03 -15.14 3.91
N THR A 84 -7.81 -15.47 4.35
CA THR A 84 -7.55 -16.80 4.90
C THR A 84 -8.20 -16.93 6.28
N GLY A 85 -8.85 -18.08 6.53
CA GLY A 85 -9.50 -18.35 7.81
C GLY A 85 -10.86 -17.67 8.01
N SER A 86 -11.46 -17.09 6.97
CA SER A 86 -12.84 -16.59 7.01
C SER A 86 -13.72 -17.27 5.97
N ASP A 87 -15.00 -17.43 6.27
CA ASP A 87 -16.00 -17.95 5.33
C ASP A 87 -16.40 -16.92 4.26
N ALA A 88 -15.85 -15.70 4.33
CA ALA A 88 -16.13 -14.61 3.38
C ALA A 88 -15.63 -14.91 1.96
N GLY A 89 -14.73 -15.89 1.79
CA GLY A 89 -14.26 -16.34 0.49
C GLY A 89 -13.37 -15.32 -0.21
N VAL A 90 -13.72 -14.98 -1.46
CA VAL A 90 -12.98 -14.05 -2.33
C VAL A 90 -13.83 -12.81 -2.57
N LEU A 91 -13.22 -11.64 -2.43
CA LEU A 91 -13.79 -10.32 -2.66
C LEU A 91 -13.11 -9.70 -3.88
N ARG A 92 -13.89 -9.35 -4.92
CA ARG A 92 -13.43 -8.43 -5.96
C ARG A 92 -13.25 -7.07 -5.31
N ILE A 93 -12.01 -6.61 -5.23
CA ILE A 93 -11.68 -5.44 -4.44
C ILE A 93 -12.08 -4.16 -5.18
N GLU A 94 -12.82 -3.31 -4.49
CA GLU A 94 -13.28 -2.01 -4.99
C GLU A 94 -12.71 -0.84 -4.17
N GLY A 95 -12.14 -1.14 -2.98
CA GLY A 95 -11.43 -0.15 -2.18
C GLY A 95 -10.84 -0.72 -0.90
N ILE A 96 -9.99 0.09 -0.26
CA ILE A 96 -9.42 -0.17 1.06
C ILE A 96 -9.54 1.10 1.89
N GLY A 97 -9.77 0.96 3.19
CA GLY A 97 -9.61 2.02 4.16
C GLY A 97 -8.87 1.54 5.39
N TYR A 98 -8.46 2.49 6.23
CA TYR A 98 -7.94 2.21 7.56
C TYR A 98 -8.52 3.20 8.56
N PHE A 99 -8.48 2.84 9.84
CA PHE A 99 -8.85 3.70 10.93
C PHE A 99 -7.87 3.47 12.09
N ASP A 100 -7.23 4.55 12.53
CA ASP A 100 -6.20 4.48 13.55
C ASP A 100 -6.75 3.99 14.90
N PRO A 101 -5.97 3.18 15.65
CA PRO A 101 -4.62 2.75 15.33
C PRO A 101 -4.55 1.41 14.59
N ASP A 102 -5.66 0.67 14.47
CA ASP A 102 -5.60 -0.78 14.28
C ASP A 102 -6.63 -1.41 13.34
N ILE A 103 -7.56 -0.64 12.75
CA ILE A 103 -8.57 -1.21 11.85
C ILE A 103 -8.18 -1.02 10.38
N VAL A 104 -8.30 -2.10 9.60
CA VAL A 104 -8.24 -2.08 8.14
C VAL A 104 -9.57 -2.59 7.60
N THR A 105 -10.08 -1.94 6.56
CA THR A 105 -11.35 -2.26 5.92
C THR A 105 -11.15 -2.51 4.44
N PHE A 106 -11.77 -3.56 3.92
CA PHE A 106 -11.80 -3.89 2.51
C PHE A 106 -13.23 -3.81 1.98
N TYR A 107 -13.39 -3.12 0.85
CA TYR A 107 -14.66 -2.93 0.17
C TYR A 107 -14.65 -3.69 -1.15
N GLY A 108 -15.79 -4.26 -1.53
CA GLY A 108 -15.89 -4.96 -2.80
C GLY A 108 -17.21 -5.68 -3.01
N THR A 109 -17.16 -6.60 -3.95
CA THR A 109 -18.26 -7.53 -4.27
C THR A 109 -17.80 -8.97 -4.08
N ASP A 110 -18.65 -9.79 -3.48
CA ASP A 110 -18.37 -11.21 -3.31
C ASP A 110 -18.60 -12.01 -4.61
N SER A 111 -18.41 -13.33 -4.56
CA SER A 111 -18.62 -14.21 -5.72
C SER A 111 -20.06 -14.25 -6.25
N THR A 112 -21.02 -13.72 -5.51
CA THR A 112 -22.43 -13.59 -5.91
C THR A 112 -22.77 -12.20 -6.47
N GLY A 113 -21.80 -11.28 -6.48
CA GLY A 113 -22.02 -9.88 -6.82
C GLY A 113 -22.62 -9.06 -5.68
N THR A 114 -22.68 -9.61 -4.46
CA THR A 114 -23.21 -8.89 -3.31
C THR A 114 -22.18 -7.93 -2.76
N LYS A 115 -22.58 -6.66 -2.60
CA LYS A 115 -21.75 -5.64 -1.95
C LYS A 115 -21.36 -6.10 -0.55
N THR A 116 -20.06 -6.23 -0.35
CA THR A 116 -19.46 -6.82 0.84
C THR A 116 -18.37 -5.90 1.39
N GLN A 117 -18.32 -5.82 2.71
CA GLN A 117 -17.29 -5.10 3.43
C GLN A 117 -16.70 -6.03 4.48
N LEU A 118 -15.38 -6.16 4.49
CA LEU A 118 -14.68 -6.87 5.54
C LEU A 118 -13.90 -5.88 6.39
N VAL A 119 -14.18 -5.88 7.69
CA VAL A 119 -13.48 -5.07 8.69
C VAL A 119 -12.62 -6.00 9.54
N GLN A 120 -11.31 -5.74 9.60
CA GLN A 120 -10.37 -6.55 10.37
C GLN A 120 -9.47 -5.68 11.25
N HIS A 121 -9.09 -6.22 12.40
CA HIS A 121 -7.98 -5.68 13.16
C HIS A 121 -6.67 -6.05 12.47
N VAL A 122 -5.70 -5.13 12.44
CA VAL A 122 -4.42 -5.25 11.73
C VAL A 122 -3.62 -6.49 12.12
N SER A 123 -3.70 -6.90 13.40
CA SER A 123 -3.03 -8.11 13.89
C SER A 123 -3.61 -9.43 13.36
N GLN A 124 -4.79 -9.39 12.73
CA GLN A 124 -5.48 -10.55 12.16
C GLN A 124 -5.38 -10.60 10.63
N LEU A 125 -4.68 -9.64 10.02
CA LEU A 125 -4.56 -9.53 8.57
C LEU A 125 -3.90 -10.76 7.98
N ASN A 126 -4.64 -11.45 7.12
CA ASN A 126 -4.13 -12.48 6.25
C ASN A 126 -4.77 -12.33 4.86
N VAL A 127 -4.02 -11.75 3.94
CA VAL A 127 -4.50 -11.41 2.59
C VAL A 127 -3.86 -12.33 1.57
N ILE A 128 -4.67 -12.89 0.67
CA ILE A 128 -4.22 -13.53 -0.56
C ILE A 128 -4.70 -12.67 -1.73
N LEU A 129 -3.79 -12.31 -2.63
CA LEU A 129 -4.14 -11.74 -3.93
C LEU A 129 -4.32 -12.87 -4.95
N ARG A 130 -5.43 -12.85 -5.68
CA ARG A 130 -5.74 -13.84 -6.72
C ARG A 130 -6.05 -13.14 -8.03
N ALA A 131 -5.57 -13.73 -9.12
CA ALA A 131 -5.99 -13.38 -10.47
C ALA A 131 -7.34 -14.04 -10.73
N MET A 132 -8.38 -13.25 -10.96
CA MET A 132 -9.72 -13.71 -11.33
C MET A 132 -10.04 -13.26 -12.74
N PRO A 133 -10.76 -14.05 -13.56
CA PRO A 133 -11.19 -13.61 -14.87
C PRO A 133 -11.96 -12.29 -14.78
N ARG A 134 -11.72 -11.36 -15.71
CA ARG A 134 -12.44 -10.09 -15.77
C ARG A 134 -13.96 -10.30 -15.86
N GLU A 135 -14.73 -9.33 -15.40
CA GLU A 135 -16.17 -9.36 -15.60
C GLU A 135 -16.53 -9.19 -17.09
N LYS A 136 -17.58 -9.88 -17.54
CA LYS A 136 -18.02 -9.81 -18.94
C LYS A 136 -18.72 -8.47 -19.19
N GLY A 137 -18.27 -7.74 -20.21
CA GLY A 137 -18.91 -6.50 -20.65
C GLY A 137 -18.08 -5.24 -20.43
N GLU A 138 -16.90 -5.35 -19.83
CA GLU A 138 -15.94 -4.24 -19.72
C GLU A 138 -14.87 -4.30 -20.81
N ASP A 139 -14.60 -3.16 -21.45
CA ASP A 139 -13.64 -3.03 -22.54
C ASP A 139 -12.19 -3.23 -22.04
N GLU A 140 -11.88 -2.73 -20.84
CA GLU A 140 -10.55 -2.79 -20.21
C GLU A 140 -10.63 -3.41 -18.80
N PRO A 141 -9.59 -4.15 -18.35
CA PRO A 141 -9.58 -4.73 -17.02
C PRO A 141 -9.56 -3.64 -15.93
N TYR A 142 -10.32 -3.85 -14.86
CA TYR A 142 -10.31 -2.96 -13.71
C TYR A 142 -9.02 -3.13 -12.90
N ARG A 143 -8.12 -2.15 -13.03
CA ARG A 143 -6.81 -2.10 -12.35
C ARG A 143 -6.83 -1.18 -11.13
N ILE A 144 -7.32 -1.69 -10.00
CA ILE A 144 -7.57 -0.86 -8.81
C ILE A 144 -6.28 -0.42 -8.11
N GLY A 145 -5.24 -1.24 -8.13
CA GLY A 145 -3.98 -0.99 -7.42
C GLY A 145 -3.33 0.31 -7.86
N PHE A 146 -3.37 0.61 -9.16
CA PHE A 146 -2.87 1.88 -9.70
C PHE A 146 -3.70 3.08 -9.25
N ARG A 147 -5.03 2.93 -9.14
CA ARG A 147 -5.90 4.00 -8.65
C ARG A 147 -5.66 4.27 -7.17
N LEU A 148 -5.58 3.21 -6.36
CA LEU A 148 -5.27 3.31 -4.93
C LEU A 148 -3.90 3.93 -4.68
N ALA A 149 -2.89 3.55 -5.46
CA ALA A 149 -1.56 4.14 -5.36
C ALA A 149 -1.55 5.63 -5.74
N ALA A 150 -2.31 6.03 -6.77
CA ALA A 150 -2.47 7.43 -7.15
C ALA A 150 -3.22 8.24 -6.07
N ASP A 151 -4.24 7.66 -5.45
CA ASP A 151 -4.96 8.28 -4.33
C ASP A 151 -4.04 8.48 -3.13
N LEU A 152 -3.21 7.48 -2.81
CA LEU A 152 -2.22 7.56 -1.73
C LEU A 152 -1.21 8.71 -1.94
N GLU A 153 -0.74 8.91 -3.17
CA GLU A 153 0.13 10.04 -3.53
C GLU A 153 -0.56 11.40 -3.39
N ARG A 154 -1.85 11.48 -3.77
CA ARG A 154 -2.62 12.72 -3.66
C ARG A 154 -2.86 13.10 -2.20
N ASP A 155 -3.23 12.14 -1.36
CA ASP A 155 -3.55 12.39 0.05
C ASP A 155 -2.31 12.85 0.83
N ALA A 156 -1.12 12.33 0.49
CA ALA A 156 0.14 12.83 1.05
C ALA A 156 0.45 14.29 0.62
N GLY A 157 0.17 14.63 -0.64
CA GLY A 157 0.32 15.99 -1.16
C GLY A 157 -0.71 16.99 -0.60
N ALA A 158 -1.81 16.51 -0.03
CA ALA A 158 -2.87 17.32 0.58
C ALA A 158 -2.64 17.62 2.08
N THR A 159 -1.48 17.26 2.64
CA THR A 159 -1.10 17.65 4.00
C THR A 159 -1.28 19.17 4.15
N PRO A 160 -2.16 19.68 5.03
CA PRO A 160 -2.43 21.10 5.14
C PRO A 160 -1.18 21.81 5.65
N GLY A 161 -0.50 22.53 4.75
CA GLY A 161 0.36 23.63 5.14
C GLY A 161 -0.51 24.78 5.62
N GLU A 162 -0.36 25.13 6.90
CA GLU A 162 -0.56 26.47 7.47
C GLU A 162 -1.97 27.10 7.38
N GLU A 163 -2.68 27.10 8.52
CA GLU A 163 -3.36 28.31 9.03
C GLU A 163 -2.89 28.58 10.48
#